data_AF-A0A2M8L9H5-F1
#
_entry.id   AF-A0A2M8L9H5-F1
#
_cell.length_a   1.000
_cell.length_b   1.000
_cell.length_c   1.000
_cell.angle_alpha   90.00
_cell.angle_beta   90.00
_cell.angle_gamma   90.00
#
_symmetry.space_group_name_H-M   'P 1'
#
loop_
_entity.id
_entity.type
_entity.pdbx_description
1 polymer ?
#
loop_
_entity_poly.entity_id
_entity_poly.type
_entity_poly.pdbx_seq_one_letter_code
_entity_poly.pdbx_strand_id
1 'polypeptide(L)'
;MMRIANKILQNKGFYYIIILLGMFLITQTCFAQALENPLGKDATFAELIGKVADIVMQVGGVAAVVMIIWSGFLFVTARGSDEQLKKAKSTFQWTIIGAVVLLGSSAIAKAIVNFVKGLK
;
A
#
# COMPACT_ATOMS: atom_id res chain seq x y z
N MET A 1 29.28 15.30 -13.34
CA MET A 1 28.15 15.69 -12.46
C MET A 1 27.49 14.52 -11.73
N MET A 2 27.52 13.28 -12.25
CA MET A 2 26.79 12.13 -11.71
C MET A 2 27.32 11.56 -10.36
N ARG A 3 28.58 11.83 -9.99
CA ARG A 3 29.19 11.31 -8.73
C ARG A 3 28.74 12.08 -7.47
N ILE A 4 28.23 13.30 -7.61
CA ILE A 4 27.82 14.15 -6.48
C ILE A 4 26.42 13.73 -5.97
N ALA A 5 25.50 13.45 -6.89
CA ALA A 5 24.14 13.00 -6.58
C ALA A 5 24.13 11.71 -5.73
N ASN A 6 24.97 10.73 -6.07
CA ASN A 6 25.07 9.47 -5.34
C ASN A 6 25.62 9.66 -3.91
N LYS A 7 26.50 10.64 -3.70
CA LYS A 7 27.06 10.96 -2.38
C LYS A 7 26.06 11.69 -1.48
N ILE A 8 25.18 12.49 -2.08
CA ILE A 8 24.05 13.14 -1.38
C ILE A 8 22.99 12.10 -1.00
N LEU A 9 22.70 11.16 -1.89
CA LEU A 9 21.73 10.07 -1.66
C LEU A 9 22.17 9.08 -0.57
N GLN A 10 23.46 8.79 -0.40
CA GLN A 10 23.97 7.92 0.67
C GLN A 10 24.19 8.63 2.01
N ASN A 11 23.93 9.94 2.10
CA ASN A 11 24.09 10.66 3.36
C ASN A 11 22.93 10.31 4.32
N LYS A 12 23.25 9.81 5.53
CA LYS A 12 22.24 9.36 6.50
C LYS A 12 21.20 10.44 6.79
N GLY A 13 21.58 11.72 6.84
CA GLY A 13 20.64 12.83 7.07
C GLY A 13 19.63 13.05 5.93
N PHE A 14 20.06 12.87 4.68
CA PHE A 14 19.17 13.01 3.50
C PHE A 14 18.14 11.88 3.44
N TYR A 15 18.55 10.68 3.85
CA TYR A 15 17.67 9.53 3.98
C TYR A 15 16.55 9.74 5.01
N TYR A 16 16.87 10.28 6.19
CA TYR A 16 15.86 10.64 7.21
C TYR A 16 14.89 11.72 6.70
N ILE A 17 15.37 12.68 5.92
CA ILE A 17 14.54 13.72 5.30
C ILE A 17 13.53 13.12 4.31
N ILE A 18 13.94 12.16 3.48
CA ILE A 18 13.02 11.48 2.55
C ILE A 18 11.95 10.69 3.29
N ILE A 19 12.32 9.97 4.36
CA ILE A 19 11.34 9.24 5.19
C ILE A 19 10.35 10.20 5.84
N LEU A 20 10.83 11.31 6.41
CA LEU A 20 10.00 12.27 7.12
C LEU A 20 9.06 13.02 6.18
N LEU A 21 9.54 13.39 4.99
CA LEU A 21 8.75 14.01 3.93
C LEU A 21 7.71 13.03 3.36
N GLY A 22 8.09 11.75 3.20
CA GLY A 22 7.18 10.67 2.84
C GLY A 22 6.08 10.46 3.88
N MET A 23 6.44 10.37 5.17
CA MET A 23 5.47 10.26 6.27
C MET A 23 4.54 11.46 6.35
N PHE A 24 5.05 12.68 6.14
CA PHE A 24 4.24 13.90 6.12
C PHE A 24 3.19 13.89 4.99
N LEU A 25 3.54 13.37 3.81
CA LEU A 25 2.59 13.23 2.69
C LEU A 25 1.53 12.15 2.95
N ILE A 26 1.88 11.05 3.63
CA ILE A 26 0.94 9.97 3.97
C ILE A 26 -0.03 10.41 5.09
N THR A 27 0.39 11.29 6.01
CA THR A 27 -0.50 11.79 7.08
C THR A 27 -1.62 12.71 6.58
N GLN A 28 -1.52 13.27 5.36
CA GLN A 28 -2.57 14.15 4.83
C GLN A 28 -3.83 13.39 4.40
N THR A 29 -3.77 12.07 4.23
CA THR A 29 -4.95 11.27 3.88
C THR A 29 -5.73 10.75 5.09
N CYS A 30 -5.34 11.07 6.33
CA CYS A 30 -5.97 10.51 7.55
C CYS A 30 -6.70 11.52 8.45
N PHE A 31 -6.75 12.82 8.12
CA PHE A 31 -7.54 13.78 8.87
C PHE A 31 -8.78 14.23 8.09
N ALA A 32 -9.93 14.13 8.75
CA ALA A 32 -11.28 14.52 8.32
C ALA A 32 -12.06 13.52 7.45
N GLN A 33 -12.31 12.32 7.98
CA GLN A 33 -13.60 11.65 7.69
C GLN A 33 -14.50 11.87 8.90
N ALA A 34 -15.59 12.63 8.71
CA ALA A 34 -16.66 12.69 9.69
C ALA A 34 -17.16 11.24 9.93
N LEU A 35 -17.31 10.85 11.20
CA LEU A 35 -17.97 9.60 11.59
C LEU A 35 -19.47 9.73 11.34
N GLU A 36 -19.85 9.73 10.05
CA GLU A 36 -21.23 9.56 9.64
C GLU A 36 -21.59 8.07 9.83
N ASN A 37 -22.67 7.79 10.56
CA ASN A 37 -23.07 6.42 10.92
C ASN A 37 -23.10 5.52 9.67
N PRO A 38 -22.13 4.60 9.49
CA PRO A 38 -22.01 3.84 8.26
C PRO A 38 -23.12 2.78 8.13
N LEU A 39 -24.01 2.63 9.11
CA LEU A 39 -25.08 1.65 9.04
C LEU A 39 -26.32 2.17 8.32
N GLY A 40 -26.48 3.49 8.13
CA GLY A 40 -27.81 4.03 7.84
C GLY A 40 -28.82 3.55 8.88
N LYS A 41 -30.11 3.81 8.72
CA LYS A 41 -31.12 3.30 9.67
C LYS A 41 -31.63 1.90 9.30
N ASP A 42 -31.22 1.35 8.16
CA ASP A 42 -31.80 0.16 7.52
C ASP A 42 -30.79 -0.72 6.75
N ALA A 43 -29.59 -0.98 7.31
CA ALA A 43 -28.55 -1.77 6.63
C ALA A 43 -28.97 -3.23 6.36
N THR A 44 -28.96 -3.62 5.07
CA THR A 44 -29.03 -5.02 4.63
C THR A 44 -27.66 -5.69 4.78
N PHE A 45 -27.59 -7.00 5.01
CA PHE A 45 -26.34 -7.77 5.14
C PHE A 45 -25.33 -7.52 3.98
N ALA A 46 -25.83 -7.26 2.77
CA ALA A 46 -25.02 -6.93 1.62
C ALA A 46 -24.27 -5.58 1.74
N GLU A 47 -24.88 -4.56 2.34
CA GLU A 47 -24.25 -3.26 2.55
C GLU A 47 -23.16 -3.30 3.63
N LEU A 48 -23.35 -4.13 4.66
CA LEU A 48 -22.32 -4.37 5.68
C LEU A 48 -21.04 -4.93 5.06
N ILE A 49 -21.19 -5.93 4.18
CA ILE A 49 -20.04 -6.52 3.47
C ILE A 49 -19.36 -5.49 2.56
N GLY A 50 -20.15 -4.67 1.86
CA GLY A 50 -19.63 -3.59 1.01
C GLY A 50 -18.79 -2.59 1.79
N LYS A 51 -19.27 -2.12 2.94
CA LYS A 51 -18.53 -1.16 3.77
C LYS A 51 -17.30 -1.75 4.44
N VAL A 52 -17.36 -3.01 4.87
CA VAL A 52 -16.16 -3.71 5.38
C VAL A 52 -15.12 -3.84 4.28
N ALA A 53 -15.54 -4.18 3.06
CA ALA A 53 -14.63 -4.25 1.91
C ALA A 53 -13.98 -2.89 1.60
N ASP A 54 -14.73 -1.78 1.65
CA ASP A 54 -14.18 -0.44 1.43
C ASP A 54 -13.14 -0.04 2.49
N ILE A 55 -13.42 -0.32 3.77
CA ILE A 55 -12.46 -0.08 4.86
C ILE A 55 -11.20 -0.92 4.65
N VAL A 56 -11.34 -2.19 4.29
CA VAL A 56 -10.21 -3.08 4.01
C VAL A 56 -9.40 -2.61 2.80
N MET A 57 -10.05 -2.07 1.76
CA MET A 57 -9.37 -1.49 0.60
C MET A 57 -8.57 -0.23 0.98
N GLN A 58 -9.16 0.66 1.78
CA GLN A 58 -8.50 1.89 2.23
C GLN A 58 -7.27 1.60 3.10
N VAL A 59 -7.41 0.70 4.09
CA VAL A 59 -6.32 0.29 4.98
C VAL A 59 -5.29 -0.56 4.23
N GLY A 60 -5.75 -1.49 3.38
CA GLY A 60 -4.92 -2.37 2.58
C GLY A 60 -4.05 -1.62 1.58
N GLY A 61 -4.58 -0.57 0.95
CA GLY A 61 -3.81 0.29 0.03
C GLY A 61 -2.63 0.97 0.73
N VAL A 62 -2.85 1.56 1.91
CA VAL A 62 -1.77 2.18 2.71
C VAL A 62 -0.76 1.14 3.17
N ALA A 63 -1.23 -0.01 3.65
CA ALA A 63 -0.35 -1.11 4.09
C ALA A 63 0.54 -1.63 2.96
N ALA A 64 0.02 -1.75 1.73
CA ALA A 64 0.78 -2.18 0.57
C ALA A 64 1.95 -1.22 0.26
N VAL A 65 1.70 0.09 0.32
CA VAL A 65 2.75 1.11 0.10
C VAL A 65 3.85 0.99 1.16
N VAL A 66 3.47 0.81 2.44
CA VAL A 66 4.45 0.61 3.54
C VAL A 66 5.29 -0.65 3.31
N MET A 67 4.68 -1.76 2.89
CA MET A 67 5.41 -3.00 2.60
C MET A 67 6.36 -2.89 1.41
N ILE A 68 6.01 -2.10 0.38
CA ILE A 68 6.91 -1.82 -0.76
C ILE A 68 8.14 -1.05 -0.29
N ILE A 69 7.94 -0.01 0.51
CA ILE A 69 9.02 0.80 1.08
C ILE A 69 9.92 -0.06 1.98
N TRP A 70 9.34 -0.87 2.86
CA TRP A 70 10.08 -1.75 3.76
C TRP A 70 10.94 -2.77 3.01
N SER A 71 10.37 -3.38 1.98
CA SER A 71 11.10 -4.34 1.14
C SER A 71 12.24 -3.67 0.38
N GLY A 72 12.04 -2.45 -0.12
CA GLY A 72 13.09 -1.65 -0.75
C GLY A 72 14.25 -1.36 0.20
N PHE A 73 13.96 -1.05 1.47
CA PHE A 73 15.01 -0.86 2.46
C PHE A 73 15.81 -2.11 2.77
N LEU A 74 15.12 -3.23 2.91
CA LEU A 74 15.76 -4.51 3.18
C LEU A 74 16.73 -4.89 2.04
N PHE A 75 16.39 -4.57 0.79
CA PHE A 75 17.28 -4.74 -0.37
C PHE A 75 18.53 -3.85 -0.32
N VAL A 76 18.38 -2.58 0.07
CA VAL A 76 19.50 -1.62 0.13
C VAL A 76 20.43 -1.91 1.32
N THR A 77 19.90 -2.39 2.44
CA THR A 77 20.70 -2.73 3.63
C THR A 77 21.45 -4.05 3.49
N ALA A 78 21.01 -4.96 2.60
CA ALA A 78 21.57 -6.30 2.50
C ALA A 78 23.04 -6.38 2.05
N ARG A 79 23.61 -5.30 1.46
CA ARG A 79 25.04 -4.99 1.18
C ARG A 79 26.07 -6.13 0.97
N GLY A 80 25.66 -7.34 0.56
CA GLY A 80 26.54 -8.48 0.29
C GLY A 80 26.44 -9.67 1.25
N SER A 81 25.50 -9.69 2.20
CA SER A 81 25.15 -10.91 2.95
C SER A 81 24.09 -11.70 2.17
N ASP A 82 24.44 -12.90 1.70
CA ASP A 82 23.51 -13.79 0.97
C ASP A 82 22.24 -14.09 1.75
N GLU A 83 22.34 -14.19 3.08
CA GLU A 83 21.21 -14.44 3.96
C GLU A 83 20.22 -13.27 3.98
N GLN A 84 20.72 -12.03 4.07
CA GLN A 84 19.88 -10.83 4.04
C GLN A 84 19.29 -10.59 2.65
N LEU A 85 20.03 -10.91 1.58
CA LEU A 85 19.53 -10.84 0.20
C LEU A 85 18.40 -11.86 -0.04
N LYS A 86 18.54 -13.08 0.49
CA LYS A 86 17.49 -14.10 0.37
C LYS A 86 16.22 -13.67 1.11
N LYS A 87 16.38 -13.06 2.29
CA LYS A 87 15.26 -12.49 3.07
C LYS A 87 14.62 -11.29 2.37
N ALA A 88 15.41 -10.40 1.79
CA ALA A 88 14.92 -9.26 1.01
C ALA A 88 14.07 -9.71 -0.19
N LYS A 89 14.55 -10.73 -0.92
CA LYS A 89 13.84 -11.33 -2.06
C LYS A 89 12.51 -11.96 -1.65
N SER A 90 12.49 -12.75 -0.58
CA SER A 90 11.25 -13.38 -0.13
C SER A 90 10.23 -12.34 0.33
N THR A 91 10.65 -11.34 1.10
CA THR A 91 9.78 -10.22 1.51
C THR A 91 9.24 -9.47 0.29
N PHE A 92 10.07 -9.20 -0.71
CA PHE A 92 9.63 -8.52 -1.93
C PHE A 92 8.59 -9.32 -2.73
N GLN A 93 8.78 -10.64 -2.85
CA GLN A 93 7.81 -11.51 -3.50
C GLN A 93 6.45 -11.46 -2.77
N TRP A 94 6.46 -11.55 -1.44
CA TRP A 94 5.24 -11.43 -0.64
C TRP A 94 4.56 -10.06 -0.78
N THR A 95 5.35 -8.99 -0.83
CA THR A 95 4.83 -7.63 -1.07
C THR A 95 4.16 -7.52 -2.45
N ILE A 96 4.77 -8.06 -3.50
CA ILE A 96 4.17 -8.06 -4.85
C ILE A 96 2.86 -8.85 -4.85
N ILE A 97 2.84 -10.04 -4.26
CA ILE A 97 1.63 -10.87 -4.18
C ILE A 97 0.53 -10.11 -3.44
N GLY A 98 0.83 -9.48 -2.30
CA GLY A 98 -0.13 -8.66 -1.56
C GLY A 98 -0.69 -7.50 -2.38
N ALA A 99 0.18 -6.79 -3.12
CA ALA A 99 -0.24 -5.69 -3.99
C ALA A 99 -1.14 -6.18 -5.16
N VAL A 100 -0.76 -7.29 -5.79
CA VAL A 100 -1.55 -7.90 -6.88
C VAL A 100 -2.91 -8.37 -6.37
N VAL A 101 -3.00 -8.94 -5.16
CA VAL A 101 -4.27 -9.37 -4.57
C VAL A 101 -5.19 -8.18 -4.29
N LEU A 102 -4.66 -7.08 -3.76
CA LEU A 102 -5.46 -5.86 -3.51
C LEU A 102 -6.02 -5.26 -4.80
N LEU A 103 -5.17 -5.10 -5.81
CA LEU A 103 -5.57 -4.56 -7.11
C LEU A 103 -6.48 -5.53 -7.87
N GLY A 104 -6.17 -6.83 -7.81
CA GLY A 104 -6.92 -7.92 -8.43
C GLY A 104 -8.31 -8.08 -7.86
N SER A 105 -8.48 -7.97 -6.54
CA SER A 105 -9.78 -8.02 -5.87
C SER A 105 -10.72 -6.93 -6.40
N SER A 106 -10.23 -5.69 -6.48
CA SER A 106 -10.99 -4.56 -7.06
C SER A 106 -11.34 -4.78 -8.53
N ALA A 107 -10.40 -5.30 -9.31
CA ALA A 107 -10.59 -5.55 -10.74
C ALA A 107 -11.67 -6.61 -11.00
N ILE A 108 -11.63 -7.72 -10.25
CA ILE A 108 -12.59 -8.82 -10.37
C ILE A 108 -13.99 -8.37 -9.94
N ALA A 109 -14.10 -7.64 -8.81
CA ALA A 109 -15.39 -7.11 -8.34
C ALA A 109 -16.04 -6.20 -9.38
N LYS A 110 -15.28 -5.28 -9.98
CA LYS A 110 -15.76 -4.40 -11.05
C LYS A 110 -16.14 -5.16 -12.32
N ALA A 111 -15.37 -6.19 -12.68
CA ALA A 111 -15.70 -7.03 -13.83
C ALA A 111 -17.07 -7.68 -13.67
N ILE A 112 -17.36 -8.30 -12.52
CA ILE A 112 -18.66 -8.93 -12.23
C ILE A 112 -19.81 -7.91 -12.33
N VAL A 113 -19.65 -6.74 -11.70
CA VAL A 113 -20.68 -5.69 -11.75
C VAL A 113 -20.94 -5.22 -13.18
N ASN A 114 -19.89 -5.06 -13.99
CA ASN A 114 -20.02 -4.65 -15.38
C ASN A 114 -20.72 -5.73 -16.23
N PHE A 115 -20.40 -7.00 -16.03
CA PHE A 115 -21.10 -8.11 -16.70
C PHE A 115 -22.59 -8.13 -16.36
N VAL A 116 -22.95 -7.93 -15.09
CA VAL A 116 -24.36 -7.88 -14.65
C VAL A 116 -25.07 -6.65 -15.22
N LYS A 117 -24.42 -5.48 -15.28
CA LYS A 117 -25.00 -4.27 -15.87
C LYS A 117 -25.21 -4.38 -17.38
N GLY A 118 -24.32 -5.07 -18.10
CA GLY A 118 -24.43 -5.28 -19.55
C GLY A 118 -25.52 -6.28 -19.96
N LEU A 119 -26.12 -7.00 -19.01
CA LEU A 119 -27.25 -7.89 -19.23
C LEU A 119 -28.63 -7.21 -19.04
N LYS A 120 -28.65 -5.94 -18.62
CA LYS A 120 -29.83 -5.08 -18.63
C LYS A 120 -29.85 -4.23 -19.90
#